data_AF-A0A517Y9C6-F1
#
_entry.id   AF-A0A517Y9C6-F1
#
_cell.length_a   1.000
_cell.length_b   1.000
_cell.length_c   1.000
_cell.angle_alpha   90.00
_cell.angle_beta   90.00
_cell.angle_gamma   90.00
#
_symmetry.space_group_name_H-M   'P 1'
#
loop_
_entity.id
_entity.type
_entity.pdbx_description
1 polymer ?
#
loop_
_entity_poly.entity_id
_entity_poly.type
_entity_poly.pdbx_seq_one_letter_code
_entity_poly.pdbx_strand_id
1 'polypeptide(L)'
;MKALTMPKWQQWLMLLAVGATLTVSLDQCEAGGPRTRADRIARYYAAQRPWHGPYAHTGTGQPLALVVPPTSVMQNSWSWGVAQSEMTPIYHQFHRDFNPGAAYGGSPILPTPLWPSHTDQLGVYPIRGPW
;
A
#
# COMPACT_ATOMS: atom_id res chain seq x y z
N MET A 1 0.44 63.37 -2.37
CA MET A 1 1.04 62.04 -2.14
C MET A 1 2.33 61.96 -2.95
N LYS A 2 3.49 62.13 -2.32
CA LYS A 2 4.80 62.13 -3.00
C LYS A 2 5.22 60.67 -3.24
N ALA A 3 5.38 60.27 -4.49
CA ALA A 3 5.99 59.00 -4.84
C ALA A 3 7.47 59.03 -4.42
N LEU A 4 7.85 58.20 -3.45
CA LEU A 4 9.24 58.02 -3.03
C LEU A 4 9.99 57.32 -4.18
N THR A 5 10.82 58.09 -4.90
CA THR A 5 11.67 57.58 -5.96
C THR A 5 12.85 56.82 -5.35
N MET A 6 12.87 55.50 -5.52
CA MET A 6 13.96 54.65 -5.02
C MET A 6 15.28 54.93 -5.77
N PRO A 7 16.43 54.90 -5.08
CA PRO A 7 17.75 55.08 -5.71
C PRO A 7 18.11 53.89 -6.63
N LYS A 8 18.77 54.17 -7.76
CA LYS A 8 19.04 53.19 -8.84
C LYS A 8 19.77 51.92 -8.37
N TRP A 9 20.67 52.01 -7.39
CA TRP A 9 21.38 50.85 -6.85
C TRP A 9 20.46 49.89 -6.07
N GLN A 10 19.40 50.41 -5.45
CA GLN A 10 18.37 49.62 -4.77
C GLN A 10 17.45 48.91 -5.77
N GLN A 11 17.24 49.50 -6.96
CA GLN A 11 16.55 48.83 -8.08
C GLN A 11 17.36 47.64 -8.62
N TRP A 12 18.68 47.79 -8.74
CA TRP A 12 19.57 46.69 -9.14
C TRP A 12 19.58 45.54 -8.13
N LEU A 13 19.60 45.85 -6.82
CA LEU A 13 19.50 44.83 -5.77
C LEU A 13 18.16 44.11 -5.76
N MET A 14 17.07 44.83 -6.01
CA MET A 14 15.73 44.22 -6.13
C MET A 14 15.64 43.29 -7.35
N LEU A 15 16.22 43.66 -8.49
CA LEU A 15 16.25 42.79 -9.67
C LEU A 15 17.08 41.51 -9.45
N LEU A 16 18.20 41.60 -8.74
CA LEU A 16 18.98 40.42 -8.34
C LEU A 16 18.21 39.53 -7.36
N ALA A 17 17.54 40.12 -6.37
CA ALA A 17 16.73 39.37 -5.40
C ALA A 17 15.55 38.66 -6.09
N VAL A 18 14.85 39.34 -7.00
CA VAL A 18 13.73 38.76 -7.76
C VAL A 18 14.21 37.68 -8.74
N GLY A 19 15.36 37.89 -9.41
CA GLY A 19 15.98 36.88 -10.27
C GLY A 19 16.44 35.63 -9.51
N ALA A 20 16.96 35.78 -8.29
CA ALA A 20 17.33 34.67 -7.42
C ALA A 20 16.11 33.88 -6.93
N THR A 21 14.95 34.53 -6.73
CA THR A 21 13.72 33.83 -6.34
C THR A 21 13.04 33.06 -7.47
N LEU A 22 13.34 33.35 -8.74
CA LEU A 22 12.61 32.77 -9.88
C LEU A 22 13.22 31.48 -10.45
N THR A 23 14.34 30.97 -9.92
CA THR A 23 15.11 29.87 -10.55
C THR A 23 15.08 28.54 -9.80
N VAL A 24 14.27 28.38 -8.75
CA VAL A 24 14.20 27.12 -8.01
C VAL A 24 12.86 26.42 -8.24
N SER A 25 12.63 26.01 -9.48
CA SER A 25 11.74 24.89 -9.80
C SER A 25 12.63 23.70 -10.16
N LEU A 26 13.07 22.96 -9.15
CA LEU A 26 13.74 21.69 -9.37
C LEU A 26 12.69 20.69 -9.83
N ASP A 27 12.72 20.32 -11.11
CA ASP A 27 12.04 19.12 -11.60
C ASP A 27 12.56 17.94 -10.79
N GLN A 28 11.73 17.44 -9.88
CA GLN A 28 11.99 16.20 -9.18
C GLN A 28 11.79 15.06 -10.17
N CYS A 29 12.87 14.67 -10.85
CA CYS A 29 12.91 13.41 -11.58
C CYS A 29 12.89 12.26 -10.56
N GLU A 30 11.69 11.87 -10.14
CA GLU A 30 11.48 10.71 -9.28
C GLU A 30 11.80 9.44 -10.07
N ALA A 31 12.95 8.83 -9.78
CA ALA A 31 13.37 7.53 -10.31
C ALA A 31 12.54 6.37 -9.69
N GLY A 32 11.21 6.50 -9.71
CA GLY A 32 10.28 5.48 -9.25
C GLY A 32 10.08 4.43 -10.34
N GLY A 33 10.90 3.37 -10.35
CA GLY A 33 10.65 2.22 -11.22
C GLY A 33 9.28 1.57 -10.93
N PRO A 34 8.74 0.75 -11.85
CA PRO A 34 7.43 0.08 -11.67
C PRO A 34 7.30 -0.69 -10.35
N ARG A 35 8.40 -1.28 -9.87
CA ARG A 35 8.49 -1.97 -8.57
C ARG A 35 8.24 -1.01 -7.40
N THR A 36 8.89 0.16 -7.40
CA THR A 36 8.75 1.19 -6.36
C THR A 36 7.30 1.69 -6.26
N ARG A 37 6.59 1.80 -7.39
CA ARG A 37 5.17 2.17 -7.42
C ARG A 37 4.29 1.07 -6.82
N ALA A 38 4.51 -0.19 -7.18
CA ALA A 38 3.77 -1.33 -6.64
C ALA A 38 3.97 -1.45 -5.12
N ASP A 39 5.20 -1.26 -4.63
CA ASP A 39 5.50 -1.30 -3.20
C ASP A 39 4.88 -0.12 -2.43
N ARG A 40 4.76 1.05 -3.07
CA ARG A 40 4.04 2.21 -2.50
C ARG A 40 2.53 1.91 -2.37
N ILE A 41 1.92 1.35 -3.42
CA ILE A 41 0.50 0.96 -3.41
C ILE A 41 0.27 -0.13 -2.35
N ALA A 42 1.13 -1.14 -2.30
CA ALA A 42 1.06 -2.22 -1.32
C ALA A 42 1.15 -1.70 0.11
N ARG A 43 2.09 -0.80 0.39
CA ARG A 43 2.20 -0.13 1.71
C ARG A 43 0.95 0.67 2.07
N TYR A 44 0.41 1.42 1.12
CA TYR A 44 -0.82 2.19 1.34
C TYR A 44 -2.02 1.29 1.62
N TYR A 45 -2.19 0.22 0.83
CA TYR A 45 -3.24 -0.79 1.05
C TYR A 45 -3.09 -1.48 2.41
N ALA A 46 -1.86 -1.85 2.79
CA ALA A 46 -1.56 -2.50 4.06
C ALA A 46 -1.83 -1.61 5.29
N ALA A 47 -1.62 -0.31 5.16
CA ALA A 47 -1.91 0.63 6.24
C ALA A 47 -3.41 0.87 6.47
N GLN A 48 -4.26 0.62 5.46
CA GLN A 48 -5.68 0.98 5.50
C GLN A 48 -6.64 -0.21 5.60
N ARG A 49 -6.18 -1.42 5.26
CA ARG A 49 -7.03 -2.60 5.18
C ARG A 49 -6.51 -3.72 6.09
N PRO A 50 -7.40 -4.56 6.63
CA PRO A 50 -6.99 -5.77 7.33
C PRO A 50 -6.12 -6.65 6.46
N TRP A 51 -5.27 -7.45 7.11
CA TRP A 51 -4.41 -8.38 6.40
C TRP A 51 -5.16 -9.56 5.78
N HIS A 52 -6.34 -9.85 6.34
CA HIS A 52 -7.19 -10.98 6.00
C HIS A 52 -8.46 -10.55 5.28
N GLY A 53 -9.09 -11.51 4.59
CA GLY A 53 -10.47 -11.40 4.14
C GLY A 53 -11.48 -11.67 5.28
N PRO A 54 -12.78 -11.75 4.95
CA PRO A 54 -13.83 -11.84 5.96
C PRO A 54 -14.01 -13.25 6.54
N TYR A 55 -13.40 -14.31 5.98
CA TYR A 55 -13.68 -15.68 6.41
C TYR A 55 -12.70 -16.19 7.46
N ALA A 56 -13.21 -16.88 8.48
CA ALA A 56 -12.45 -17.67 9.43
C ALA A 56 -12.03 -19.02 8.82
N HIS A 57 -10.93 -19.57 9.29
CA HIS A 57 -10.53 -20.94 8.99
C HIS A 57 -11.28 -21.95 9.89
N THR A 58 -11.71 -23.07 9.32
CA THR A 58 -12.58 -24.07 9.98
C THR A 58 -11.96 -24.67 11.25
N GLY A 59 -10.64 -24.87 11.27
CA GLY A 59 -9.95 -25.49 12.41
C GLY A 59 -9.64 -24.53 13.56
N THR A 60 -9.53 -23.23 13.29
CA THR A 60 -9.07 -22.23 14.27
C THR A 60 -10.18 -21.26 14.67
N GLY A 61 -11.26 -21.15 13.89
CA GLY A 61 -12.32 -20.16 14.09
C GLY A 61 -11.85 -18.72 13.83
N GLN A 62 -10.66 -18.55 13.26
CA GLN A 62 -10.03 -17.26 13.00
C GLN A 62 -9.34 -17.28 11.63
N PRO A 63 -9.19 -16.14 10.94
CA PRO A 63 -8.38 -16.03 9.75
C PRO A 63 -6.96 -16.53 10.00
N LEU A 64 -6.44 -17.35 9.09
CA LEU A 64 -5.11 -17.95 9.15
C LEU A 64 -4.17 -17.26 8.17
N ALA A 65 -3.01 -16.82 8.68
CA ALA A 65 -1.96 -16.24 7.87
C ALA A 65 -1.07 -17.33 7.25
N LEU A 66 -1.01 -17.38 5.92
CA LEU A 66 -0.06 -18.21 5.20
C LEU A 66 1.17 -17.38 4.83
N VAL A 67 2.30 -17.61 5.52
CA VAL A 67 3.53 -16.88 5.21
C VAL A 67 4.13 -17.41 3.91
N VAL A 68 4.28 -16.53 2.93
CA VAL A 68 4.92 -16.81 1.64
C VAL A 68 6.27 -16.12 1.52
N PRO A 69 7.17 -16.57 0.63
CA PRO A 69 8.43 -15.88 0.39
C PRO A 69 8.23 -14.40 0.02
N PRO A 70 9.17 -13.51 0.38
CA PRO A 70 9.05 -12.07 0.11
C PRO A 70 8.98 -11.73 -1.39
N THR A 71 9.43 -12.64 -2.25
CA THR A 71 9.39 -12.52 -3.71
C THR A 71 8.01 -12.79 -4.32
N SER A 72 7.07 -13.35 -3.57
CA SER A 72 5.71 -13.69 -4.05
C SER A 72 4.81 -12.45 -4.04
N VAL A 73 4.50 -11.88 -5.20
CA VAL A 73 3.72 -10.63 -5.31
C VAL A 73 2.23 -10.88 -5.59
N MET A 74 1.89 -12.06 -6.12
CA MET A 74 0.54 -12.43 -6.56
C MET A 74 0.09 -13.73 -5.90
N GLN A 75 -1.21 -13.86 -5.65
CA GLN A 75 -1.89 -15.07 -5.23
C GLN A 75 -2.98 -15.43 -6.25
N ASN A 76 -3.31 -16.72 -6.34
CA ASN A 76 -4.44 -17.19 -7.14
C ASN A 76 -5.53 -17.72 -6.22
N SER A 77 -6.73 -17.19 -6.39
CA SER A 77 -7.95 -17.73 -5.81
C SER A 77 -8.64 -18.61 -6.84
N TRP A 78 -8.91 -19.85 -6.48
CA TRP A 78 -9.57 -20.83 -7.34
C TRP A 78 -11.05 -20.91 -7.00
N SER A 79 -11.88 -21.00 -8.04
CA SER A 79 -13.31 -21.23 -7.89
C SER A 79 -13.64 -22.69 -8.20
N TRP A 80 -14.60 -23.25 -7.47
CA TRP A 80 -15.16 -24.57 -7.77
C TRP A 80 -16.22 -24.52 -8.90
N GLY A 81 -16.63 -23.32 -9.31
CA GLY A 81 -17.55 -23.09 -10.42
C GLY A 81 -16.83 -22.80 -11.74
N VAL A 82 -17.60 -22.41 -12.76
CA VAL A 82 -17.07 -22.15 -14.10
C VAL A 82 -16.40 -20.77 -14.17
N ALA A 83 -15.12 -20.75 -14.55
CA ALA A 83 -14.37 -19.58 -15.01
C ALA A 83 -14.29 -18.36 -14.05
N GLN A 84 -14.17 -18.59 -12.75
CA GLN A 84 -14.05 -17.53 -11.73
C GLN A 84 -12.73 -17.61 -10.93
N SER A 85 -11.65 -18.12 -11.55
CA SER A 85 -10.34 -18.08 -10.91
C SER A 85 -9.71 -16.70 -11.12
N GLU A 86 -9.26 -16.08 -10.03
CA GLU A 86 -8.73 -14.70 -10.03
C GLU A 86 -7.30 -14.68 -9.52
N MET A 87 -6.47 -13.83 -10.13
CA MET A 87 -5.14 -13.51 -9.63
C MET A 87 -5.20 -12.14 -8.94
N THR A 88 -4.89 -12.09 -7.65
CA THR A 88 -4.86 -10.85 -6.88
C THR A 88 -3.48 -10.60 -6.28
N PRO A 89 -3.04 -9.34 -6.14
CA PRO A 89 -1.76 -9.02 -5.52
C PRO A 89 -1.79 -9.21 -3.99
N ILE A 90 -0.68 -9.67 -3.44
CA ILE A 90 -0.48 -9.84 -1.99
C ILE A 90 0.05 -8.52 -1.44
N TYR A 91 -0.82 -7.64 -0.94
CA TYR A 91 -0.42 -6.30 -0.50
C TYR A 91 0.41 -6.31 0.80
N HIS A 92 0.09 -7.20 1.72
CA HIS A 92 0.65 -7.18 3.06
C HIS A 92 2.04 -7.81 3.09
N GLN A 93 3.00 -7.06 3.63
CA GLN A 93 4.36 -7.52 3.88
C GLN A 93 4.76 -7.07 5.28
N PHE A 94 5.26 -8.02 6.06
CA PHE A 94 5.58 -7.80 7.46
C PHE A 94 7.08 -7.91 7.71
N HIS A 95 7.59 -7.06 8.61
CA HIS A 95 8.95 -7.17 9.12
C HIS A 95 9.06 -8.32 10.13
N ARG A 96 10.30 -8.71 10.46
CA ARG A 96 10.59 -9.79 11.42
C ARG A 96 9.91 -9.56 12.79
N ASP A 97 9.69 -8.30 13.13
CA ASP A 97 9.12 -7.84 14.40
C ASP A 97 7.59 -7.94 14.42
N PHE A 98 6.99 -8.46 13.34
CA PHE A 98 5.54 -8.60 13.25
C PHE A 98 5.04 -9.72 14.15
N ASN A 99 4.41 -9.30 15.24
CA ASN A 99 3.53 -10.14 16.03
C ASN A 99 2.11 -10.03 15.43
N PRO A 100 1.53 -11.09 14.85
CA PRO A 100 0.13 -11.09 14.38
C PRO A 100 -0.90 -10.98 15.53
N GLY A 101 -0.46 -10.59 16.73
CA GLY A 101 -1.23 -10.58 17.97
C GLY A 101 -2.59 -9.91 17.81
N ALA A 102 -3.63 -10.74 17.92
CA ALA A 102 -5.05 -10.47 18.21
C ALA A 102 -5.78 -9.32 17.48
N ALA A 103 -5.10 -8.57 16.62
CA ALA A 103 -5.66 -7.45 15.89
C ALA A 103 -6.32 -7.97 14.61
N TYR A 104 -7.42 -8.71 14.79
CA TYR A 104 -8.44 -8.87 13.76
C TYR A 104 -9.21 -7.55 13.63
N GLY A 105 -8.50 -6.47 13.36
CA GLY A 105 -9.10 -5.15 13.15
C GLY A 105 -9.82 -5.16 11.81
N GLY A 106 -11.14 -5.21 11.81
CA GLY A 106 -11.92 -5.24 10.58
C GLY A 106 -13.31 -5.84 10.77
N SER A 107 -14.06 -5.88 9.66
CA SER A 107 -15.43 -6.38 9.53
C SER A 107 -15.67 -7.72 10.26
N PRO A 108 -16.92 -8.05 10.66
CA PRO A 108 -17.25 -9.32 11.30
C PRO A 108 -16.67 -10.51 10.54
N ILE A 109 -16.00 -11.40 11.26
CA ILE A 109 -15.45 -12.62 10.68
C ILE A 109 -16.61 -13.59 10.45
N LEU A 110 -16.79 -14.00 9.20
CA LEU A 110 -17.76 -14.99 8.76
C LEU A 110 -17.17 -16.39 8.91
N PRO A 111 -17.95 -17.38 9.37
CA PRO A 111 -17.51 -18.78 9.33
C PRO A 111 -17.36 -19.24 7.87
N THR A 112 -16.47 -20.20 7.62
CA THR A 112 -16.41 -20.89 6.33
C THR A 112 -17.79 -21.50 6.02
N PRO A 113 -18.38 -21.22 4.85
CA PRO A 113 -19.64 -21.84 4.44
C PRO A 113 -19.47 -23.37 4.31
N LEU A 114 -20.55 -24.12 4.53
CA LEU A 114 -20.55 -25.58 4.41
C LEU A 114 -20.11 -26.05 3.02
N TRP A 115 -20.55 -25.31 1.99
CA TRP A 115 -20.20 -25.55 0.59
C TRP A 115 -19.48 -24.32 0.06
N PRO A 116 -18.14 -24.25 0.19
CA PRO A 116 -17.40 -23.12 -0.33
C PRO A 116 -17.47 -23.09 -1.85
N SER A 117 -17.51 -21.91 -2.43
CA SER A 117 -17.43 -21.67 -3.88
C SER A 117 -16.04 -21.21 -4.32
N HIS A 118 -15.23 -20.68 -3.41
CA HIS A 118 -13.87 -20.21 -3.66
C HIS A 118 -12.89 -20.62 -2.56
N THR A 119 -11.60 -20.69 -2.88
CA THR A 119 -10.53 -20.95 -1.90
C THR A 119 -10.40 -19.86 -0.83
N ASP A 120 -10.78 -18.62 -1.13
CA ASP A 120 -10.72 -17.50 -0.16
C ASP A 120 -11.70 -17.65 1.02
N GLN A 121 -12.70 -18.51 0.86
CA GLN A 121 -13.69 -18.80 1.90
C GLN A 121 -13.17 -19.76 2.96
N LEU A 122 -12.03 -20.41 2.71
CA LEU A 122 -11.35 -21.28 3.69
C LEU A 122 -10.63 -20.49 4.79
N GLY A 123 -10.63 -19.15 4.69
CA GLY A 123 -10.06 -18.27 5.72
C GLY A 123 -8.54 -18.32 5.81
N VAL A 124 -7.85 -18.76 4.75
CA VAL A 124 -6.39 -18.77 4.65
C VAL A 124 -5.96 -17.64 3.72
N TYR A 125 -5.16 -16.70 4.22
CA TYR A 125 -4.73 -15.52 3.46
C TYR A 125 -3.20 -15.43 3.43
N PRO A 126 -2.58 -15.35 2.24
CA PRO A 126 -1.14 -15.27 2.12
C PRO A 126 -0.62 -13.88 2.46
N ILE A 127 0.54 -13.88 3.11
CA ILE A 127 1.23 -12.67 3.52
C ILE A 127 2.71 -12.83 3.23
N ARG A 128 3.33 -11.78 2.69
CA ARG A 128 4.77 -11.80 2.38
C ARG A 128 5.60 -11.77 3.66
N GLY A 129 6.53 -12.70 3.75
CA GLY A 129 7.51 -12.77 4.83
C GLY A 129 8.47 -11.57 4.83
N PRO A 130 9.23 -11.42 5.94
CA PRO A 130 10.27 -10.41 6.05
C PRO A 130 11.43 -10.68 5.11
N TRP A 131 12.12 -9.60 4.73
CA TRP A 131 13.39 -9.66 4.01
C TRP A 131 14.54 -10.06 4.95
#